data_AF-A0A350A092-F1
#
_entry.id   AF-A0A350A092-F1
#
_cell.length_a   1.000
_cell.length_b   1.000
_cell.length_c   1.000
_cell.angle_alpha   90.00
_cell.angle_beta   90.00
_cell.angle_gamma   90.00
#
_symmetry.space_group_name_H-M   'P 1'
#
loop_
_entity.id
_entity.type
_entity.pdbx_description
1 polymer ?
#
loop_
_entity_poly.entity_id
_entity_poly.type
_entity_poly.pdbx_seq_one_letter_code
_entity_poly.pdbx_strand_id
1 'polypeptide(L)'
;NQTRTCTEETRVQSIECLDELDDDSANDGSGTNQQKGVVFNKTYRFKVKEYSKGEPRNLNSVKWLLSYTNPDNGQYTENILVNQNATGNQISINFSTNGFCGRNLEVKAYIADKELEGKLLIFMHNRFRWFDGKIIEDELNIRVGSKMPWVINQSGTSLCGMACIFYLFAKEQPAQYKWFSELLFRTGEATYNQFTAKPTDELFDKNPNERGFPQHWDLRLRKFTHMPLVDFVTLAGVRNTDNNSYKGGEEEFQAINWPPLMTSLSEKLLGYGDVVSMVFIIPLKNQNISTNQLLGK
;
A
#
# COMPACT_ATOMS: atom_id res chain seq x y z
N ASN A 1 -25.90 48.13 35.94
CA ASN A 1 -25.91 47.22 34.78
C ASN A 1 -24.55 47.22 34.11
N GLN A 2 -23.62 46.42 34.63
CA GLN A 2 -22.35 46.16 33.96
C GLN A 2 -22.63 45.29 32.73
N THR A 3 -22.44 45.86 31.56
CA THR A 3 -22.35 45.16 30.29
C THR A 3 -21.24 44.11 30.43
N ARG A 4 -21.62 42.83 30.58
CA ARG A 4 -20.73 41.71 30.32
C ARG A 4 -20.29 41.84 28.87
N THR A 5 -19.12 42.42 28.65
CA THR A 5 -18.38 42.22 27.41
C THR A 5 -18.12 40.71 27.34
N CYS A 6 -18.86 40.04 26.47
CA CYS A 6 -18.49 38.71 26.02
C CYS A 6 -17.16 38.92 25.28
N THR A 7 -16.04 38.83 25.99
CA THR A 7 -14.73 38.74 25.36
C THR A 7 -14.83 37.55 24.42
N GLU A 8 -14.98 37.78 23.11
CA GLU A 8 -15.06 36.64 22.19
C GLU A 8 -13.78 35.83 22.41
N GLU A 9 -13.96 34.56 22.76
CA GLU A 9 -12.88 33.67 23.13
C GLU A 9 -11.89 33.54 21.95
N THR A 10 -10.59 33.50 22.26
CA THR A 10 -9.59 33.28 21.19
C THR A 10 -9.81 31.91 20.57
N ARG A 11 -9.59 31.82 19.26
CA ARG A 11 -9.80 30.62 18.45
C ARG A 11 -8.55 30.33 17.65
N VAL A 12 -8.32 29.06 17.35
CA VAL A 12 -7.31 28.67 16.37
C VAL A 12 -7.81 29.05 14.98
N GLN A 13 -7.08 29.90 14.25
CA GLN A 13 -7.41 30.27 12.88
C GLN A 13 -6.75 29.35 11.85
N SER A 14 -5.46 29.08 12.03
CA SER A 14 -4.70 28.26 11.09
C SER A 14 -3.64 27.43 11.82
N ILE A 15 -3.30 26.31 11.21
CA ILE A 15 -2.25 25.39 11.65
C ILE A 15 -1.30 25.12 10.49
N GLU A 16 -0.09 24.66 10.79
CA GLU A 16 0.89 24.26 9.78
C GLU A 16 1.64 22.98 10.18
N CYS A 17 2.06 22.22 9.18
CA CYS A 17 3.04 21.14 9.34
C CYS A 17 4.44 21.77 9.40
N LEU A 18 5.21 21.39 10.41
CA LEU A 18 6.59 21.86 10.62
C LEU A 18 7.62 21.05 9.86
N ASP A 19 7.30 19.79 9.56
CA ASP A 19 8.19 18.88 8.86
C ASP A 19 7.93 18.94 7.36
N GLU A 20 8.98 18.74 6.57
CA GLU A 20 8.85 18.60 5.12
C GLU A 20 8.05 17.34 4.79
N LEU A 21 7.09 17.51 3.90
CA LEU A 21 6.28 16.42 3.37
C LEU A 21 7.05 15.64 2.30
N ASP A 22 6.76 14.35 2.21
CA ASP A 22 7.41 13.43 1.29
C ASP A 22 6.73 13.48 -0.07
N ASP A 23 7.53 13.44 -1.13
CA ASP A 23 7.06 13.29 -2.50
C ASP A 23 6.78 11.81 -2.79
N ASP A 24 5.61 11.54 -3.35
CA ASP A 24 5.16 10.23 -3.84
C ASP A 24 4.16 10.40 -4.98
N SER A 25 3.62 9.31 -5.53
CA SER A 25 2.74 9.38 -6.69
C SER A 25 1.58 10.37 -6.49
N ALA A 26 1.34 11.19 -7.52
CA ALA A 26 0.18 12.08 -7.58
C ALA A 26 -1.15 11.32 -7.67
N ASN A 27 -1.13 10.02 -8.02
CA ASN A 27 -2.33 9.20 -8.24
C ASN A 27 -3.30 9.83 -9.26
N ASP A 28 -2.76 10.54 -10.27
CA ASP A 28 -3.51 11.34 -11.24
C ASP A 28 -3.56 10.70 -12.64
N GLY A 29 -2.91 9.53 -12.80
CA GLY A 29 -2.84 8.79 -14.06
C GLY A 29 -1.64 9.17 -14.93
N SER A 30 -0.82 10.13 -14.51
CA SER A 30 0.40 10.51 -15.25
C SER A 30 1.49 9.45 -15.14
N GLY A 31 1.51 8.67 -14.04
CA GLY A 31 2.56 7.70 -13.73
C GLY A 31 3.90 8.30 -13.31
N THR A 32 4.07 9.62 -13.36
CA THR A 32 5.33 10.31 -13.08
C THR A 32 5.19 11.55 -12.21
N ASN A 33 4.01 12.19 -12.18
CA ASN A 33 3.79 13.32 -11.29
C ASN A 33 3.85 12.88 -9.84
N GLN A 34 4.33 13.80 -9.01
CA GLN A 34 4.44 13.61 -7.57
C GLN A 34 3.59 14.62 -6.82
N GLN A 35 3.10 14.23 -5.65
CA GLN A 35 2.44 15.11 -4.70
C GLN A 35 3.07 14.96 -3.32
N LYS A 36 2.97 16.04 -2.53
CA LYS A 36 3.42 16.08 -1.15
C LYS A 36 2.40 15.42 -0.22
N GLY A 37 2.87 14.62 0.73
CA GLY A 37 2.02 13.98 1.73
C GLY A 37 2.79 13.39 2.90
N VAL A 38 2.06 12.74 3.81
CA VAL A 38 2.63 11.97 4.92
C VAL A 38 2.76 10.50 4.53
N VAL A 39 3.83 9.85 4.98
CA VAL A 39 4.07 8.42 4.74
C VAL A 39 3.81 7.59 6.00
N PHE A 40 3.49 6.33 5.76
CA PHE A 40 3.28 5.35 6.80
C PHE A 40 4.50 5.22 7.74
N ASN A 41 4.21 5.07 9.04
CA ASN A 41 5.18 4.90 10.12
C ASN A 41 6.21 6.05 10.30
N LYS A 42 5.97 7.21 9.69
CA LYS A 42 6.75 8.43 9.94
C LYS A 42 5.99 9.37 10.89
N THR A 43 6.75 10.15 11.66
CA THR A 43 6.21 11.13 12.61
C THR A 43 6.34 12.53 12.03
N TYR A 44 5.25 13.30 12.08
CA TYR A 44 5.21 14.70 11.65
C TYR A 44 4.68 15.59 12.78
N ARG A 45 5.20 16.80 12.84
CA ARG A 45 4.90 17.82 13.84
C ARG A 45 4.02 18.88 13.23
N PHE A 46 2.96 19.24 13.95
CA PHE A 46 2.02 20.28 13.57
C PHE A 46 1.94 21.31 14.68
N LYS A 47 1.84 22.59 14.33
CA LYS A 47 1.63 23.66 15.32
C LYS A 47 0.52 24.60 14.90
N VAL A 48 -0.04 25.32 15.87
CA VAL A 48 -0.86 26.47 15.57
C VAL A 48 0.02 27.56 14.97
N LYS A 49 -0.43 28.11 13.85
CA LYS A 49 0.24 29.21 13.15
C LYS A 49 -0.34 30.54 13.59
N GLU A 50 -1.66 30.62 13.70
CA GLU A 50 -2.35 31.87 14.00
C GLU A 50 -3.59 31.66 14.88
N TYR A 51 -3.80 32.61 15.79
CA TYR A 51 -4.98 32.70 16.65
C TYR A 51 -5.76 33.97 16.34
N SER A 52 -7.08 33.92 16.47
CA SER A 52 -7.95 35.06 16.14
C SER A 52 -7.71 36.29 17.00
N LYS A 53 -7.26 36.13 18.24
CA LYS A 53 -7.01 37.23 19.19
C LYS A 53 -5.70 37.06 19.95
N GLY A 54 -4.71 36.46 19.29
CA GLY A 54 -3.45 36.07 19.93
C GLY A 54 -3.58 34.80 20.78
N GLU A 55 -2.45 34.38 21.36
CA GLU A 55 -2.36 33.11 22.07
C GLU A 55 -3.34 33.03 23.25
N PRO A 56 -3.96 31.86 23.50
CA PRO A 56 -4.78 31.65 24.67
C PRO A 56 -3.93 31.73 25.94
N ARG A 57 -4.54 32.21 27.03
CA ARG A 57 -3.89 32.26 28.36
C ARG A 57 -3.36 30.90 28.82
N ASN A 58 -3.99 29.81 28.39
CA ASN A 58 -3.56 28.45 28.66
C ASN A 58 -3.40 27.71 27.33
N LEU A 59 -2.17 27.46 26.89
CA LEU A 59 -1.91 26.73 25.64
C LEU A 59 -2.47 25.29 25.66
N ASN A 60 -2.64 24.68 26.84
CA ASN A 60 -3.26 23.36 26.97
C ASN A 60 -4.78 23.38 26.73
N SER A 61 -5.40 24.55 26.53
CA SER A 61 -6.79 24.62 26.07
C SER A 61 -6.94 24.25 24.60
N VAL A 62 -5.86 24.32 23.82
CA VAL A 62 -5.83 23.89 22.43
C VAL A 62 -5.85 22.37 22.40
N LYS A 63 -6.84 21.80 21.73
CA LYS A 63 -7.03 20.36 21.53
C LYS A 63 -6.77 20.03 20.08
N TRP A 64 -6.16 18.88 19.85
CA TRP A 64 -5.90 18.36 18.52
C TRP A 64 -6.80 17.17 18.23
N LEU A 65 -7.24 17.05 16.99
CA LEU A 65 -7.86 15.84 16.47
C LEU A 65 -7.36 15.54 15.07
N LEU A 66 -7.40 14.27 14.72
CA LEU A 66 -7.20 13.79 13.37
C LEU A 66 -8.48 13.09 12.96
N SER A 67 -8.93 13.31 11.72
CA SER A 67 -10.15 12.72 11.20
C SER A 67 -10.01 12.42 9.72
N TYR A 68 -10.85 11.54 9.19
CA TYR A 68 -10.87 11.23 7.77
C TYR A 68 -12.24 10.72 7.35
N THR A 69 -12.52 10.82 6.06
CA THR A 69 -13.69 10.17 5.43
C THR A 69 -13.20 8.95 4.66
N ASN A 70 -13.80 7.79 4.91
CA ASN A 70 -13.49 6.59 4.16
C ASN A 70 -14.01 6.76 2.72
N PRO A 71 -13.14 6.73 1.69
CA PRO A 71 -13.56 6.92 0.31
C PRO A 71 -14.51 5.82 -0.18
N ASP A 72 -14.43 4.61 0.39
CA ASP A 72 -15.14 3.43 -0.10
C ASP A 72 -16.64 3.45 0.25
N ASN A 73 -17.00 4.04 1.40
CA ASN A 73 -18.37 4.05 1.92
C ASN A 73 -18.85 5.44 2.41
N GLY A 74 -18.01 6.48 2.30
CA GLY A 74 -18.31 7.83 2.76
C GLY A 74 -18.37 8.00 4.28
N GLN A 75 -18.03 6.98 5.07
CA GLN A 75 -18.10 7.04 6.52
C GLN A 75 -17.04 8.00 7.08
N TYR A 76 -17.49 9.01 7.84
CA TYR A 76 -16.61 9.90 8.57
C TYR A 76 -16.16 9.26 9.89
N THR A 77 -14.85 9.21 10.10
CA THR A 77 -14.23 8.78 11.34
C THR A 77 -13.59 10.00 11.99
N GLU A 78 -14.10 10.37 13.16
CA GLU A 78 -13.63 11.54 13.89
C GLU A 78 -12.66 11.17 15.01
N ASN A 79 -11.71 12.08 15.25
CA ASN A 79 -10.86 12.12 16.43
C ASN A 79 -10.21 10.77 16.76
N ILE A 80 -9.45 10.25 15.81
CA ILE A 80 -8.65 9.03 16.03
C ILE A 80 -7.48 9.25 17.00
N LEU A 81 -7.30 10.48 17.50
CA LEU A 81 -6.33 10.84 18.55
C LEU A 81 -6.92 10.79 19.97
N VAL A 82 -8.21 10.42 20.17
CA VAL A 82 -8.90 10.43 21.49
C VAL A 82 -8.07 9.81 22.61
N ASN A 83 -7.37 8.70 22.32
CA ASN A 83 -6.59 7.99 23.33
C ASN A 83 -5.32 8.74 23.81
N GLN A 84 -4.95 9.85 23.16
CA GLN A 84 -3.72 10.59 23.43
C GLN A 84 -3.96 11.88 24.23
N ASN A 85 -5.21 12.29 24.50
CA ASN A 85 -5.55 13.57 25.14
C ASN A 85 -4.67 14.72 24.61
N ALA A 86 -4.54 14.81 23.27
CA ALA A 86 -3.54 15.65 22.64
C ALA A 86 -3.91 17.13 22.76
N THR A 87 -3.18 17.84 23.62
CA THR A 87 -3.36 19.28 23.86
C THR A 87 -2.05 20.06 23.77
N GLY A 88 -2.14 21.36 23.54
CA GLY A 88 -1.00 22.27 23.49
C GLY A 88 -0.88 22.97 22.14
N ASN A 89 0.09 23.89 22.03
CA ASN A 89 0.33 24.68 20.82
C ASN A 89 0.89 23.86 19.63
N GLN A 90 1.35 22.63 19.91
CA GLN A 90 1.98 21.74 18.95
C GLN A 90 1.62 20.28 19.28
N ILE A 91 1.56 19.43 18.25
CA ILE A 91 1.43 17.98 18.36
C ILE A 91 2.45 17.27 17.47
N SER A 92 2.88 16.08 17.88
CA SER A 92 3.60 15.12 17.04
C SER A 92 2.69 13.92 16.77
N ILE A 93 2.43 13.61 15.51
CA ILE A 93 1.58 12.49 15.09
C ILE A 93 2.45 11.46 14.37
N ASN A 94 2.47 10.23 14.86
CA ASN A 94 3.06 9.09 14.16
C ASN A 94 1.98 8.37 13.34
N PHE A 95 2.18 8.25 12.02
CA PHE A 95 1.21 7.65 11.10
C PHE A 95 1.42 6.14 10.93
N SER A 96 1.42 5.37 12.03
CA SER A 96 1.68 3.91 12.04
C SER A 96 0.46 3.02 11.77
N THR A 97 -0.72 3.59 11.49
CA THR A 97 -1.92 2.79 11.19
C THR A 97 -2.16 2.69 9.69
N ASN A 98 -2.17 1.46 9.17
CA ASN A 98 -2.37 1.18 7.73
C ASN A 98 -3.71 1.71 7.20
N GLY A 99 -4.74 1.79 8.05
CA GLY A 99 -6.08 2.26 7.68
C GLY A 99 -6.14 3.71 7.19
N PHE A 100 -5.07 4.48 7.36
CA PHE A 100 -5.00 5.88 6.90
C PHE A 100 -4.40 6.02 5.51
N CYS A 101 -3.74 5.00 4.97
CA CYS A 101 -3.12 5.09 3.65
C CYS A 101 -4.15 5.36 2.54
N GLY A 102 -3.70 6.09 1.52
CA GLY A 102 -4.44 6.38 0.29
C GLY A 102 -5.64 7.31 0.46
N ARG A 103 -5.61 8.25 1.42
CA ARG A 103 -6.73 9.19 1.63
C ARG A 103 -6.27 10.51 2.21
N ASN A 104 -7.15 11.50 2.11
CA ASN A 104 -7.00 12.77 2.79
C ASN A 104 -7.37 12.65 4.28
N LEU A 105 -6.51 13.19 5.12
CA LEU A 105 -6.66 13.32 6.56
C LEU A 105 -6.87 14.79 6.91
N GLU A 106 -7.73 15.04 7.88
CA GLU A 106 -7.99 16.36 8.44
C GLU A 106 -7.33 16.47 9.81
N VAL A 107 -6.20 17.18 9.86
CA VAL A 107 -5.59 17.61 11.12
C VAL A 107 -6.36 18.85 11.55
N LYS A 108 -6.93 18.85 12.76
CA LYS A 108 -7.61 20.04 13.31
C LYS A 108 -7.02 20.39 14.67
N ALA A 109 -6.93 21.68 14.95
CA ALA A 109 -6.68 22.21 16.29
C ALA A 109 -7.75 23.22 16.65
N TYR A 110 -8.28 23.14 17.88
CA TYR A 110 -9.40 23.94 18.32
C TYR A 110 -9.36 24.19 19.82
N ILE A 111 -9.98 25.28 20.28
CA ILE A 111 -10.15 25.58 21.70
C ILE A 111 -11.59 25.25 22.12
N ALA A 112 -12.58 25.77 21.38
CA ALA A 112 -14.00 25.65 21.71
C ALA A 112 -14.79 24.92 20.63
N ASP A 113 -14.58 25.27 19.36
CA ASP A 113 -15.36 24.77 18.23
C ASP A 113 -14.49 23.99 17.23
N LYS A 114 -14.63 22.68 17.22
CA LYS A 114 -13.84 21.78 16.36
C LYS A 114 -14.19 21.86 14.86
N GLU A 115 -15.32 22.46 14.50
CA GLU A 115 -15.77 22.53 13.10
C GLU A 115 -15.35 23.81 12.39
N LEU A 116 -15.17 24.91 13.14
CA LEU A 116 -14.90 26.24 12.60
C LEU A 116 -13.47 26.74 12.84
N GLU A 117 -12.65 26.00 13.58
CA GLU A 117 -11.29 26.37 13.92
C GLU A 117 -10.24 25.71 13.01
N GLY A 118 -8.96 25.93 13.32
CA GLY A 118 -7.83 25.58 12.46
C GLY A 118 -7.85 24.15 11.93
N LYS A 119 -7.88 24.04 10.60
CA LYS A 119 -7.93 22.77 9.85
C LYS A 119 -6.86 22.75 8.78
N LEU A 120 -6.17 21.62 8.63
CA LEU A 120 -5.25 21.34 7.55
C LEU A 120 -5.60 19.99 6.93
N LEU A 121 -5.85 20.01 5.62
CA LEU A 121 -6.03 18.79 4.83
C LEU A 121 -4.65 18.29 4.39
N ILE A 122 -4.37 17.02 4.63
CA ILE A 122 -3.10 16.39 4.24
C ILE A 122 -3.34 15.01 3.65
N PHE A 123 -2.68 14.70 2.54
CA PHE A 123 -2.79 13.38 1.94
C PHE A 123 -1.83 12.40 2.62
N MET A 124 -2.31 11.20 2.95
CA MET A 124 -1.45 10.09 3.35
C MET A 124 -1.29 9.12 2.19
N HIS A 125 -0.04 8.89 1.82
CA HIS A 125 0.31 8.07 0.66
C HIS A 125 -0.13 6.61 0.81
N ASN A 126 -0.36 5.93 -0.32
CA ASN A 126 -0.59 4.49 -0.36
C ASN A 126 0.65 3.75 0.18
N ARG A 127 0.51 2.49 0.63
CA ARG A 127 1.69 1.70 1.01
C ARG A 127 2.60 1.47 -0.19
N PHE A 128 2.07 1.08 -1.35
CA PHE A 128 2.83 1.14 -2.60
C PHE A 128 2.90 2.59 -3.09
N ARG A 129 3.75 3.38 -2.45
CA ARG A 129 3.75 4.85 -2.49
C ARG A 129 4.10 5.45 -3.86
N TRP A 130 4.93 4.77 -4.63
CA TRP A 130 5.34 5.21 -5.97
C TRP A 130 4.37 4.81 -7.08
N PHE A 131 3.37 3.98 -6.76
CA PHE A 131 2.45 3.45 -7.76
C PHE A 131 1.27 4.37 -7.91
N ASP A 132 0.96 4.71 -9.16
CA ASP A 132 -0.15 5.61 -9.47
C ASP A 132 -1.49 4.88 -9.30
N GLY A 133 -2.27 5.33 -8.32
CA GLY A 133 -3.58 4.75 -8.00
C GLY A 133 -4.58 4.80 -9.15
N LYS A 134 -4.49 5.79 -10.06
CA LYS A 134 -5.38 5.87 -11.22
C LYS A 134 -4.99 4.84 -12.28
N ILE A 135 -3.69 4.61 -12.47
CA ILE A 135 -3.19 3.54 -13.34
C ILE A 135 -3.59 2.17 -12.79
N ILE A 136 -3.45 1.95 -11.47
CA ILE A 136 -3.91 0.72 -10.80
C ILE A 136 -5.41 0.49 -11.05
N GLU A 137 -6.24 1.52 -10.87
CA GLU A 137 -7.68 1.44 -11.09
C GLU A 137 -8.01 1.05 -12.55
N ASP A 138 -7.36 1.71 -13.52
CA ASP A 138 -7.59 1.45 -14.93
C ASP A 138 -7.13 0.04 -15.33
N GLU A 139 -5.97 -0.41 -14.83
CA GLU A 139 -5.47 -1.77 -15.03
C GLU A 139 -6.40 -2.84 -14.41
N LEU A 140 -6.96 -2.58 -13.23
CA LEU A 140 -7.97 -3.45 -12.63
C LEU A 140 -9.24 -3.50 -13.47
N ASN A 141 -9.72 -2.34 -13.93
CA ASN A 141 -10.91 -2.26 -14.78
C ASN A 141 -10.74 -3.04 -16.09
N ILE A 142 -9.52 -3.09 -16.67
CA ILE A 142 -9.25 -3.97 -17.82
C ILE A 142 -9.44 -5.46 -17.46
N ARG A 143 -8.85 -5.90 -16.34
CA ARG A 143 -8.90 -7.32 -15.92
C ARG A 143 -10.30 -7.78 -15.56
N VAL A 144 -11.02 -7.00 -14.74
CA VAL A 144 -12.33 -7.42 -14.20
C VAL A 144 -13.52 -6.73 -14.86
N GLY A 145 -13.42 -5.44 -15.18
CA GLY A 145 -14.52 -4.67 -15.78
C GLY A 145 -14.73 -5.04 -17.25
N SER A 146 -13.66 -5.00 -18.03
CA SER A 146 -13.62 -5.45 -19.43
C SER A 146 -13.52 -6.97 -19.56
N LYS A 147 -13.47 -7.70 -18.44
CA LYS A 147 -13.41 -9.17 -18.37
C LYS A 147 -12.24 -9.75 -19.16
N MET A 148 -11.06 -9.14 -19.04
CA MET A 148 -9.83 -9.59 -19.69
C MET A 148 -8.81 -10.16 -18.68
N PRO A 149 -9.14 -11.22 -17.90
CA PRO A 149 -8.20 -11.74 -16.90
C PRO A 149 -6.89 -12.28 -17.53
N TRP A 150 -6.90 -12.64 -18.82
CA TRP A 150 -5.71 -13.12 -19.54
C TRP A 150 -4.63 -12.06 -19.77
N VAL A 151 -4.89 -10.79 -19.44
CA VAL A 151 -3.87 -9.72 -19.52
C VAL A 151 -3.00 -9.64 -18.26
N ILE A 152 -3.25 -10.47 -17.25
CA ILE A 152 -2.36 -10.62 -16.10
C ILE A 152 -0.98 -11.07 -16.61
N ASN A 153 0.06 -10.35 -16.20
CA ASN A 153 1.36 -10.40 -16.80
C ASN A 153 2.46 -10.31 -15.74
N GLN A 154 3.25 -11.37 -15.60
CA GLN A 154 4.41 -11.44 -14.71
C GLN A 154 5.67 -10.72 -15.25
N SER A 155 5.61 -10.19 -16.47
CA SER A 155 6.76 -9.72 -17.24
C SER A 155 7.89 -10.76 -17.30
N GLY A 156 9.15 -10.34 -17.30
CA GLY A 156 10.31 -11.23 -17.34
C GLY A 156 10.64 -11.95 -16.03
N THR A 157 9.72 -12.02 -15.06
CA THR A 157 9.98 -12.66 -13.75
C THR A 157 9.58 -14.14 -13.74
N SER A 158 10.03 -14.90 -12.74
CA SER A 158 9.65 -16.31 -12.54
C SER A 158 8.29 -16.51 -11.83
N LEU A 159 7.39 -15.51 -11.87
CA LEU A 159 6.09 -15.53 -11.17
C LEU A 159 4.95 -16.22 -11.94
N CYS A 160 5.24 -17.16 -12.86
CA CYS A 160 4.19 -17.79 -13.70
C CYS A 160 3.12 -18.56 -12.94
N GLY A 161 3.49 -19.24 -11.85
CA GLY A 161 2.50 -19.87 -10.98
C GLY A 161 1.54 -18.83 -10.40
N MET A 162 2.07 -17.71 -9.88
CA MET A 162 1.24 -16.61 -9.38
C MET A 162 0.33 -16.04 -10.46
N ALA A 163 0.85 -15.79 -11.67
CA ALA A 163 0.06 -15.28 -12.77
C ALA A 163 -1.13 -16.20 -13.10
N CYS A 164 -0.93 -17.52 -13.07
CA CYS A 164 -2.03 -18.49 -13.25
C CYS A 164 -3.06 -18.42 -12.10
N ILE A 165 -2.62 -18.35 -10.85
CA ILE A 165 -3.52 -18.24 -9.69
C ILE A 165 -4.35 -16.96 -9.77
N PHE A 166 -3.71 -15.83 -10.08
CA PHE A 166 -4.40 -14.54 -10.17
C PHE A 166 -5.27 -14.42 -11.42
N TYR A 167 -4.92 -15.10 -12.52
CA TYR A 167 -5.83 -15.28 -13.65
C TYR A 167 -7.13 -15.94 -13.21
N LEU A 168 -7.05 -17.05 -12.46
CA LEU A 168 -8.22 -17.72 -11.92
C LEU A 168 -8.98 -16.83 -10.94
N PHE A 169 -8.26 -16.11 -10.06
CA PHE A 169 -8.87 -15.20 -9.10
C PHE A 169 -9.69 -14.11 -9.80
N ALA A 170 -9.10 -13.42 -10.79
CA ALA A 170 -9.76 -12.37 -11.56
C ALA A 170 -10.91 -12.91 -12.42
N LYS A 171 -10.80 -14.14 -12.93
CA LYS A 171 -11.82 -14.77 -13.78
C LYS A 171 -13.04 -15.25 -13.00
N GLU A 172 -12.81 -15.91 -11.88
CA GLU A 172 -13.86 -16.62 -11.14
C GLU A 172 -14.46 -15.76 -10.02
N GLN A 173 -13.66 -14.89 -9.41
CA GLN A 173 -14.05 -14.05 -8.27
C GLN A 173 -13.61 -12.59 -8.51
N PRO A 174 -14.09 -11.95 -9.59
CA PRO A 174 -13.59 -10.64 -10.06
C PRO A 174 -13.74 -9.52 -9.01
N ALA A 175 -14.86 -9.50 -8.28
CA ALA A 175 -15.09 -8.48 -7.26
C ALA A 175 -14.08 -8.60 -6.11
N GLN A 176 -13.76 -9.83 -5.72
CA GLN A 176 -12.83 -10.13 -4.64
C GLN A 176 -11.39 -9.93 -5.06
N TYR A 177 -11.02 -10.26 -6.30
CA TYR A 177 -9.71 -9.90 -6.85
C TYR A 177 -9.51 -8.38 -6.86
N LYS A 178 -10.51 -7.61 -7.31
CA LYS A 178 -10.45 -6.15 -7.31
C LYS A 178 -10.24 -5.61 -5.90
N TRP A 179 -11.11 -6.00 -4.97
CA TRP A 179 -11.02 -5.58 -3.56
C TRP A 179 -9.69 -5.95 -2.92
N PHE A 180 -9.21 -7.19 -3.12
CA PHE A 180 -7.95 -7.67 -2.58
C PHE A 180 -6.76 -6.86 -3.11
N SER A 181 -6.76 -6.55 -4.40
CA SER A 181 -5.69 -5.78 -5.06
C SER A 181 -5.67 -4.34 -4.57
N GLU A 182 -6.84 -3.67 -4.51
CA GLU A 182 -6.97 -2.29 -4.03
C GLU A 182 -6.58 -2.17 -2.56
N LEU A 183 -7.00 -3.13 -1.72
CA LEU A 183 -6.65 -3.14 -0.32
C LEU A 183 -5.14 -3.37 -0.14
N LEU A 184 -4.55 -4.35 -0.83
CA LEU A 184 -3.12 -4.61 -0.75
C LEU A 184 -2.29 -3.41 -1.22
N PHE A 185 -2.68 -2.77 -2.33
CA PHE A 185 -2.07 -1.55 -2.84
C PHE A 185 -2.10 -0.42 -1.78
N ARG A 186 -3.28 -0.17 -1.23
CA ARG A 186 -3.51 0.94 -0.30
C ARG A 186 -2.86 0.70 1.04
N THR A 187 -3.11 -0.44 1.68
CA THR A 187 -2.77 -0.71 3.09
C THR A 187 -1.58 -1.64 3.27
N GLY A 188 -1.01 -2.18 2.20
CA GLY A 188 0.15 -3.09 2.26
C GLY A 188 -0.19 -4.46 2.87
N GLU A 189 -1.47 -4.71 3.13
CA GLU A 189 -1.97 -5.94 3.74
C GLU A 189 -3.39 -6.18 3.26
N ALA A 190 -3.66 -7.40 2.79
CA ALA A 190 -5.01 -7.81 2.39
C ALA A 190 -5.27 -9.26 2.81
N THR A 191 -6.44 -9.50 3.40
CA THR A 191 -6.86 -10.86 3.80
C THR A 191 -8.14 -11.22 3.05
N TYR A 192 -8.11 -12.32 2.32
CA TYR A 192 -9.29 -12.90 1.68
C TYR A 192 -9.35 -14.39 1.96
N ASN A 193 -10.56 -14.90 2.24
CA ASN A 193 -10.75 -16.26 2.74
C ASN A 193 -9.83 -16.55 3.94
N GLN A 194 -8.90 -17.49 3.79
CA GLN A 194 -7.96 -17.90 4.85
C GLN A 194 -6.52 -17.48 4.53
N PHE A 195 -6.32 -16.62 3.53
CA PHE A 195 -5.01 -16.16 3.10
C PHE A 195 -4.82 -14.66 3.37
N THR A 196 -3.70 -14.32 3.98
CA THR A 196 -3.26 -12.93 4.22
C THR A 196 -2.00 -12.65 3.42
N ALA A 197 -2.05 -11.68 2.52
CA ALA A 197 -0.87 -11.07 1.91
C ALA A 197 -0.38 -9.92 2.79
N LYS A 198 0.89 -9.93 3.16
CA LYS A 198 1.57 -8.91 3.96
C LYS A 198 3.06 -8.87 3.60
N PRO A 199 3.41 -8.28 2.45
CA PRO A 199 4.80 -8.16 2.04
C PRO A 199 5.59 -7.23 2.98
N THR A 200 6.91 -7.31 2.87
CA THR A 200 7.87 -6.46 3.59
C THR A 200 7.98 -5.07 2.97
N ASP A 201 8.46 -4.11 3.76
CA ASP A 201 8.57 -2.69 3.37
C ASP A 201 9.34 -2.43 2.07
N GLU A 202 10.32 -3.26 1.75
CA GLU A 202 11.12 -3.14 0.53
C GLU A 202 10.30 -3.14 -0.77
N LEU A 203 9.15 -3.83 -0.82
CA LEU A 203 8.28 -3.82 -2.00
C LEU A 203 7.48 -2.52 -2.11
N PHE A 204 7.17 -1.87 -0.99
CA PHE A 204 6.38 -0.65 -0.93
C PHE A 204 7.15 0.56 -1.48
N ASP A 205 8.47 0.57 -1.29
CA ASP A 205 9.37 1.63 -1.78
C ASP A 205 9.86 1.39 -3.21
N LYS A 206 9.42 0.32 -3.90
CA LYS A 206 9.79 0.06 -5.29
C LYS A 206 9.21 1.14 -6.21
N ASN A 207 10.06 1.83 -6.97
CA ASN A 207 9.65 2.86 -7.93
C ASN A 207 9.57 2.28 -9.35
N PRO A 208 8.41 2.33 -10.04
CA PRO A 208 8.26 1.78 -11.39
C PRO A 208 9.06 2.55 -12.45
N ASN A 209 9.50 3.78 -12.14
CA ASN A 209 10.31 4.61 -13.04
C ASN A 209 11.83 4.39 -12.86
N GLU A 210 12.24 3.55 -11.92
CA GLU A 210 13.65 3.25 -11.65
C GLU A 210 14.10 1.92 -12.27
N ARG A 211 15.42 1.74 -12.37
CA ARG A 211 15.99 0.49 -12.85
C ARG A 211 15.66 -0.66 -11.90
N GLY A 212 15.48 -1.86 -12.47
CA GLY A 212 15.18 -3.06 -11.70
C GLY A 212 13.70 -3.24 -11.38
N PHE A 213 12.82 -2.37 -11.88
CA PHE A 213 11.40 -2.69 -11.99
C PHE A 213 11.17 -3.73 -13.10
N PRO A 214 10.39 -4.79 -12.87
CA PRO A 214 10.20 -5.85 -13.86
C PRO A 214 9.71 -5.33 -15.20
N GLN A 215 10.32 -5.82 -16.29
CA GLN A 215 9.98 -5.45 -17.66
C GLN A 215 10.05 -6.68 -18.57
N HIS A 216 9.41 -6.57 -19.72
CA HIS A 216 9.51 -7.57 -20.79
C HIS A 216 9.52 -6.88 -22.15
N TRP A 217 10.07 -7.57 -23.15
CA TRP A 217 10.00 -7.12 -24.53
C TRP A 217 8.60 -7.34 -25.08
N ASP A 218 7.87 -6.26 -25.36
CA ASP A 218 6.59 -6.32 -26.04
C ASP A 218 6.83 -6.38 -27.56
N LEU A 219 6.58 -7.55 -28.15
CA LEU A 219 6.74 -7.80 -29.58
C LEU A 219 5.83 -6.92 -30.45
N ARG A 220 4.65 -6.55 -29.96
CA ARG A 220 3.67 -5.73 -30.70
C ARG A 220 4.11 -4.27 -30.73
N LEU A 221 4.61 -3.78 -29.60
CA LEU A 221 5.07 -2.39 -29.47
C LEU A 221 6.54 -2.19 -29.85
N ARG A 222 7.29 -3.29 -30.05
CA ARG A 222 8.73 -3.29 -30.33
C ARG A 222 9.53 -2.46 -29.32
N LYS A 223 9.16 -2.56 -28.04
CA LYS A 223 9.84 -1.88 -26.93
C LYS A 223 9.74 -2.70 -25.65
N PHE A 224 10.61 -2.40 -24.69
CA PHE A 224 10.42 -2.87 -23.33
C PHE A 224 9.22 -2.18 -22.70
N THR A 225 8.40 -2.97 -22.01
CA THR A 225 7.25 -2.51 -21.24
C THR A 225 7.37 -3.03 -19.82
N HIS A 226 6.96 -2.18 -18.87
CA HIS A 226 6.97 -2.54 -17.46
C HIS A 226 5.83 -3.52 -17.15
N MET A 227 6.04 -4.28 -16.08
CA MET A 227 4.97 -5.05 -15.47
C MET A 227 3.81 -4.13 -15.09
N PRO A 228 2.56 -4.50 -15.38
CA PRO A 228 1.41 -3.74 -14.89
C PRO A 228 1.49 -3.57 -13.37
N LEU A 229 1.22 -2.37 -12.89
CA LEU A 229 1.38 -2.03 -11.47
C LEU A 229 0.53 -2.94 -10.58
N VAL A 230 -0.69 -3.27 -11.00
CA VAL A 230 -1.57 -4.14 -10.20
C VAL A 230 -1.09 -5.58 -10.17
N ASP A 231 -0.47 -6.06 -11.25
CA ASP A 231 0.15 -7.38 -11.26
C ASP A 231 1.37 -7.38 -10.34
N PHE A 232 2.15 -6.30 -10.30
CA PHE A 232 3.24 -6.21 -9.33
C PHE A 232 2.72 -6.27 -7.89
N VAL A 233 1.74 -5.42 -7.54
CA VAL A 233 1.12 -5.39 -6.20
C VAL A 233 0.68 -6.80 -5.79
N THR A 234 0.00 -7.51 -6.68
CA THR A 234 -0.58 -8.82 -6.37
C THR A 234 0.42 -9.95 -6.45
N LEU A 235 1.08 -10.15 -7.59
CA LEU A 235 1.99 -11.27 -7.81
C LEU A 235 3.24 -11.16 -6.94
N ALA A 236 3.90 -9.98 -6.93
CA ALA A 236 5.10 -9.79 -6.13
C ALA A 236 4.78 -9.67 -4.64
N GLY A 237 3.69 -8.99 -4.27
CA GLY A 237 3.25 -8.86 -2.88
C GLY A 237 2.92 -10.21 -2.24
N VAL A 238 2.18 -11.08 -2.93
CA VAL A 238 1.89 -12.44 -2.45
C VAL A 238 3.16 -13.29 -2.41
N ARG A 239 4.00 -13.23 -3.46
CA ARG A 239 5.26 -13.99 -3.47
C ARG A 239 6.18 -13.60 -2.32
N ASN A 240 6.34 -12.31 -2.05
CA ASN A 240 7.18 -11.80 -0.97
C ASN A 240 6.61 -12.15 0.42
N THR A 241 5.28 -12.20 0.57
CA THR A 241 4.64 -12.67 1.81
C THR A 241 5.07 -14.10 2.16
N ASP A 242 5.14 -14.98 1.16
CA ASP A 242 5.61 -16.36 1.35
C ASP A 242 7.15 -16.44 1.48
N ASN A 243 7.88 -15.64 0.70
CA ASN A 243 9.34 -15.60 0.71
C ASN A 243 9.85 -14.17 0.69
N ASN A 244 10.16 -13.64 1.87
CA ASN A 244 10.65 -12.27 2.04
C ASN A 244 12.01 -12.00 1.37
N SER A 245 12.72 -13.04 0.92
CA SER A 245 13.94 -12.90 0.12
C SER A 245 13.66 -12.45 -1.32
N TYR A 246 12.43 -12.60 -1.82
CA TYR A 246 12.03 -12.07 -3.14
C TYR A 246 11.76 -10.57 -3.05
N LYS A 247 12.45 -9.74 -3.85
CA LYS A 247 12.43 -8.27 -3.71
C LYS A 247 11.67 -7.57 -4.85
N GLY A 248 10.84 -8.32 -5.57
CA GLY A 248 10.05 -7.77 -6.66
C GLY A 248 10.90 -7.41 -7.88
N GLY A 249 11.94 -8.19 -8.18
CA GLY A 249 12.84 -7.93 -9.30
C GLY A 249 13.25 -9.20 -10.02
N GLU A 250 14.53 -9.27 -10.36
CA GLU A 250 15.17 -10.34 -11.14
C GLU A 250 15.62 -11.51 -10.25
N GLU A 251 15.13 -11.61 -9.01
CA GLU A 251 15.49 -12.71 -8.10
C GLU A 251 14.80 -14.02 -8.52
N GLU A 252 15.19 -14.59 -9.66
CA GLU A 252 14.52 -15.70 -10.34
C GLU A 252 14.27 -16.89 -9.40
N PHE A 253 15.30 -17.31 -8.66
CA PHE A 253 15.19 -18.44 -7.74
C PHE A 253 14.23 -18.17 -6.57
N GLN A 254 14.26 -16.95 -6.04
CA GLN A 254 13.39 -16.51 -4.97
C GLN A 254 11.94 -16.33 -5.46
N ALA A 255 11.74 -16.04 -6.75
CA ALA A 255 10.44 -15.93 -7.40
C ALA A 255 9.80 -17.30 -7.74
N ILE A 256 10.52 -18.42 -7.64
CA ILE A 256 9.99 -19.76 -7.94
C ILE A 256 8.76 -20.06 -7.07
N ASN A 257 7.74 -20.60 -7.75
CA ASN A 257 6.47 -20.98 -7.15
C ASN A 257 6.51 -22.46 -6.75
N TRP A 258 6.85 -22.72 -5.49
CA TRP A 258 6.91 -24.08 -4.98
C TRP A 258 5.51 -24.69 -4.82
N PRO A 259 5.36 -26.01 -4.99
CA PRO A 259 4.05 -26.67 -4.89
C PRO A 259 3.26 -26.38 -3.60
N PRO A 260 3.88 -26.28 -2.41
CA PRO A 260 3.16 -25.91 -1.18
C PRO A 260 2.48 -24.53 -1.25
N LEU A 261 3.16 -23.55 -1.84
CA LEU A 261 2.62 -22.20 -2.04
C LEU A 261 1.44 -22.22 -3.00
N MET A 262 1.57 -22.92 -4.13
CA MET A 262 0.50 -23.05 -5.12
C MET A 262 -0.73 -23.76 -4.57
N THR A 263 -0.52 -24.79 -3.75
CA THR A 263 -1.60 -25.52 -3.05
C THR A 263 -2.28 -24.59 -2.04
N SER A 264 -1.50 -23.91 -1.20
CA SER A 264 -2.00 -22.96 -0.20
C SER A 264 -2.81 -21.83 -0.84
N LEU A 265 -2.38 -21.26 -1.96
CA LEU A 265 -3.16 -20.22 -2.65
C LEU A 265 -4.45 -20.79 -3.26
N SER A 266 -4.40 -21.98 -3.83
CA SER A 266 -5.60 -22.62 -4.39
C SER A 266 -6.65 -22.90 -3.31
N GLU A 267 -6.24 -23.41 -2.16
CA GLU A 267 -7.15 -23.75 -1.05
C GLU A 267 -7.57 -22.51 -0.26
N LYS A 268 -6.60 -21.70 0.18
CA LYS A 268 -6.83 -20.63 1.17
C LYS A 268 -7.17 -19.29 0.56
N LEU A 269 -6.69 -18.98 -0.65
CA LEU A 269 -7.03 -17.74 -1.36
C LEU A 269 -8.25 -17.98 -2.27
N LEU A 270 -8.17 -18.97 -3.17
CA LEU A 270 -9.26 -19.24 -4.13
C LEU A 270 -10.43 -20.04 -3.53
N GLY A 271 -10.21 -20.81 -2.46
CA GLY A 271 -11.27 -21.57 -1.80
C GLY A 271 -11.58 -22.92 -2.45
N TYR A 272 -10.64 -23.50 -3.21
CA TYR A 272 -10.84 -24.82 -3.82
C TYR A 272 -10.83 -25.92 -2.74
N GLY A 273 -11.82 -26.82 -2.82
CA GLY A 273 -11.99 -27.90 -1.83
C GLY A 273 -11.02 -29.07 -2.00
N ASP A 274 -10.68 -29.42 -3.25
CA ASP A 274 -9.78 -30.52 -3.58
C ASP A 274 -8.65 -30.02 -4.48
N VAL A 275 -7.41 -30.00 -3.95
CA VAL A 275 -6.21 -29.61 -4.71
C VAL A 275 -5.21 -30.76 -4.68
N VAL A 276 -4.93 -31.34 -5.84
CA VAL A 276 -3.97 -32.44 -5.97
C VAL A 276 -2.66 -31.91 -6.52
N SER A 277 -1.61 -31.95 -5.70
CA SER A 277 -0.26 -31.60 -6.10
C SER A 277 0.52 -32.85 -6.50
N MET A 278 0.70 -33.07 -7.81
CA MET A 278 1.51 -34.18 -8.33
C MET A 278 2.97 -33.75 -8.48
N VAL A 279 3.72 -33.77 -7.38
CA VAL A 279 5.15 -33.42 -7.41
C VAL A 279 5.99 -34.69 -7.56
N PHE A 280 6.65 -34.85 -8.71
CA PHE A 280 7.77 -35.81 -8.86
C PHE A 280 9.06 -35.02 -9.10
N ILE A 281 9.91 -34.91 -8.08
CA ILE A 281 11.27 -34.39 -8.24
C ILE A 281 12.25 -35.43 -7.70
N ILE A 282 12.89 -36.18 -8.60
CA ILE A 282 14.07 -36.99 -8.28
C ILE A 282 15.26 -36.33 -9.00
N PRO A 283 16.01 -35.44 -8.33
CA PRO A 283 17.20 -34.86 -8.92
C PRO A 283 18.32 -35.91 -8.87
N LEU A 284 18.51 -36.63 -9.98
CA LEU A 284 19.67 -37.52 -10.15
C LEU A 284 20.87 -36.68 -10.57
N LYS A 285 21.80 -36.43 -9.63
CA LYS A 285 23.12 -35.93 -9.97
C LYS A 285 23.99 -37.13 -10.35
N ASN A 286 24.20 -37.36 -11.65
CA ASN A 286 25.25 -38.27 -12.10
C ASN A 286 26.59 -37.69 -11.67
N GLN A 287 27.16 -38.20 -10.58
CA GLN A 287 28.60 -38.08 -10.38
C GLN A 287 29.24 -39.08 -11.34
N ASN A 288 29.87 -38.58 -12.40
CA ASN A 288 30.90 -39.35 -13.10
C ASN A 288 32.05 -39.55 -12.12
N ILE A 289 31.93 -40.56 -11.25
CA ILE A 289 33.08 -41.14 -10.56
C ILE A 289 33.88 -41.81 -11.68
N SER A 290 35.03 -41.25 -12.01
CA SER A 290 35.91 -41.84 -13.00
C SER A 290 36.28 -43.25 -12.57
N THR A 291 36.16 -44.18 -13.50
CA THR A 291 36.34 -45.63 -13.33
C THR A 291 37.80 -46.05 -13.16
N ASN A 292 38.63 -45.27 -12.46
CA ASN A 292 40.04 -45.58 -12.20
C ASN A 292 40.37 -45.88 -10.72
N GLN A 293 39.36 -46.16 -9.88
CA GLN A 293 39.57 -46.62 -8.50
C GLN A 293 39.00 -48.01 -8.18
N LEU A 294 38.68 -48.81 -9.21
CA LEU A 294 38.37 -50.23 -9.05
C LEU A 294 39.12 -51.03 -10.10
N LEU A 295 40.39 -51.31 -9.80
CA LEU A 295 41.16 -52.52 -10.11
C LEU A 295 42.65 -52.14 -10.17
N GLY A 296 43.33 -52.27 -9.03
CA GLY A 296 44.77 -52.48 -9.05
C GLY A 296 45.05 -53.86 -9.63
N LYS A 297 45.70 -53.90 -10.79
CA LYS A 297 46.72 -54.87 -11.23
C LYS A 297 47.42 -54.31 -12.45
#